data_AF-A0A9E0YPL8-F1
#
_entry.id   AF-A0A9E0YPL8-F1
#
_cell.length_a   1.000
_cell.length_b   1.000
_cell.length_c   1.000
_cell.angle_alpha   90.00
_cell.angle_beta   90.00
_cell.angle_gamma   90.00
#
_symmetry.space_group_name_H-M   'P 1'
#
loop_
_entity.id
_entity.type
_entity.pdbx_description
1 polymer ?
#
loop_
_entity_poly.entity_id
_entity_poly.type
_entity_poly.pdbx_seq_one_letter_code
_entity_poly.pdbx_strand_id
1 'polypeptide(L)'
;MKSRVSMIFLCLLLVPGGAGAQIVPPMEGYSVEVTFSNGLERRMASINNMEQRFEERFRKNRHYAKSPRDAGTQRFAESRTAGTEWAGERLIGETSEFTLENLIKAMVAYNVNRAVPEFGGRIEIDIARLQLSNPSVAFLESFQSYAVGHITVTNADGSVRFDDAVRANLVIDTTVNSAYDGPELAFIEVDPSKRVGPTLAYFVKRALEKAWPDHANEIVGPVIVRISGPNERLIFD
;
A
#
# COMPACT_ATOMS: atom_id res chain seq x y z
N MET A 1 49.62 47.38 34.18
CA MET A 1 48.34 47.53 33.44
C MET A 1 47.91 46.14 32.98
N LYS A 2 46.83 45.59 33.54
CA LYS A 2 46.34 44.23 33.24
C LYS A 2 45.26 44.31 32.15
N SER A 3 45.52 43.71 30.99
CA SER A 3 44.57 43.54 29.90
C SER A 3 43.71 42.29 30.15
N ARG A 4 42.38 42.41 30.06
CA ARG A 4 41.43 41.30 30.10
C ARG A 4 41.01 40.96 28.68
N VAL A 5 41.32 39.74 28.23
CA VAL A 5 40.83 39.17 26.97
C VAL A 5 39.48 38.53 27.25
N SER A 6 38.44 39.02 26.58
CA SER A 6 37.10 38.46 26.57
C SER A 6 37.02 37.39 25.47
N MET A 7 36.80 36.13 25.86
CA MET A 7 36.65 35.00 24.95
C MET A 7 35.15 34.79 24.70
N ILE A 8 34.68 35.13 23.52
CA ILE A 8 33.29 34.92 23.08
C ILE A 8 33.17 33.46 22.62
N PHE A 9 32.40 32.67 23.35
CA PHE A 9 32.00 31.32 22.97
C PHE A 9 30.85 31.42 21.97
N LEU A 10 31.12 31.15 20.70
CA LEU A 10 30.10 31.07 19.65
C LEU A 10 29.54 29.64 19.62
N CYS A 11 28.39 29.42 20.26
CA CYS A 11 27.64 28.18 20.10
C CYS A 11 27.05 28.11 18.68
N LEU A 12 27.62 27.27 17.82
CA LEU A 12 26.94 26.81 16.61
C LEU A 12 25.74 25.96 17.04
N LEU A 13 24.53 26.47 16.81
CA LEU A 13 23.31 25.68 16.88
C LEU A 13 23.25 24.78 15.65
N LEU A 14 23.49 23.48 15.85
CA LEU A 14 23.12 22.42 14.91
C LEU A 14 21.59 22.43 14.77
N VAL A 15 21.09 22.89 13.63
CA VAL A 15 19.70 22.71 13.25
C VAL A 15 19.50 21.23 12.92
N PRO A 16 18.62 20.49 13.61
CA PRO A 16 18.28 19.13 13.20
C PRO A 16 17.60 19.23 11.83
N GLY A 17 18.23 18.64 10.82
CA GLY A 17 17.61 18.46 9.52
C GLY A 17 16.31 17.69 9.72
N GLY A 18 15.18 18.33 9.44
CA GLY A 18 13.90 17.64 9.39
C GLY A 18 14.04 16.50 8.40
N ALA A 19 13.85 15.26 8.88
CA ALA A 19 13.58 14.14 8.01
C ALA A 19 12.32 14.52 7.21
N GLY A 20 12.52 14.99 5.98
CA GLY A 20 11.42 15.18 5.06
C GLY A 20 10.72 13.84 4.96
N ALA A 21 9.43 13.81 5.30
CA ALA A 21 8.61 12.62 5.21
C ALA A 21 8.89 11.98 3.84
N GLN A 22 9.42 10.76 3.83
CA GLN A 22 9.82 10.12 2.60
C GLN A 22 8.53 9.70 1.88
N ILE A 23 8.21 10.46 0.85
CA ILE A 23 7.05 10.28 -0.02
C ILE A 23 7.42 9.13 -0.96
N VAL A 24 6.84 7.93 -0.73
CA VAL A 24 7.03 6.71 -1.55
C VAL A 24 8.45 6.10 -1.39
N PRO A 25 8.62 4.75 -1.44
CA PRO A 25 9.93 4.14 -1.51
C PRO A 25 10.77 4.76 -2.65
N PRO A 26 12.08 4.99 -2.44
CA PRO A 26 12.90 5.70 -3.42
C PRO A 26 12.94 4.93 -4.75
N MET A 27 12.74 5.63 -5.87
CA MET A 27 12.79 5.06 -7.23
C MET A 27 14.11 5.48 -7.89
N GLU A 28 15.24 4.99 -7.38
CA GLU A 28 16.55 5.33 -7.93
C GLU A 28 16.77 4.60 -9.27
N GLY A 29 17.02 5.36 -10.34
CA GLY A 29 17.31 4.81 -11.66
C GLY A 29 16.09 4.53 -12.55
N TYR A 30 14.86 4.61 -12.03
CA TYR A 30 13.65 4.41 -12.82
C TYR A 30 12.51 5.37 -12.45
N SER A 31 11.50 5.43 -13.30
CA SER A 31 10.25 6.16 -13.03
C SER A 31 9.03 5.25 -13.14
N VAL A 32 8.00 5.57 -12.37
CA VAL A 32 6.70 4.90 -12.44
C VAL A 32 5.64 5.94 -12.79
N GLU A 33 4.90 5.69 -13.86
CA GLU A 33 3.74 6.47 -14.26
C GLU A 33 2.49 5.61 -14.13
N VAL A 34 1.43 6.21 -13.60
CA VAL A 34 0.15 5.53 -13.40
C VAL A 34 -0.95 6.35 -14.02
N THR A 35 -1.67 5.76 -14.95
CA THR A 35 -2.85 6.34 -15.59
C THR A 35 -4.09 5.54 -15.23
N PHE A 36 -5.25 6.18 -15.36
CA PHE A 36 -6.54 5.57 -15.06
C PHE A 36 -7.48 5.82 -16.21
N SER A 37 -8.38 4.87 -16.49
CA SER A 37 -9.44 5.11 -17.48
C SER A 37 -10.28 6.33 -17.11
N ASN A 38 -10.82 7.02 -18.13
CA ASN A 38 -11.72 8.18 -17.95
C ASN A 38 -12.88 7.91 -16.98
N GLY A 39 -13.31 6.65 -16.82
CA GLY A 39 -14.33 6.26 -15.86
C GLY A 39 -13.86 6.35 -14.41
N LEU A 40 -12.64 5.87 -14.13
CA LEU A 40 -12.00 5.93 -12.82
C LEU A 40 -11.49 7.33 -12.50
N GLU A 41 -10.88 8.01 -13.47
CA GLU A 41 -10.33 9.36 -13.31
C GLU A 41 -11.40 10.35 -12.82
N ARG A 42 -12.61 10.32 -13.42
CA ARG A 42 -13.76 11.14 -12.98
C ARG A 42 -14.20 10.89 -11.53
N ARG A 43 -13.83 9.75 -10.95
CA ARG A 43 -14.17 9.38 -9.56
C ARG A 43 -12.96 9.50 -8.63
N MET A 44 -11.77 9.78 -9.15
CA MET A 44 -10.51 9.64 -8.43
C MET A 44 -10.45 10.52 -7.18
N ALA A 45 -10.89 11.78 -7.28
CA ALA A 45 -10.95 12.66 -6.11
C ALA A 45 -11.83 12.08 -4.98
N SER A 46 -12.96 11.46 -5.31
CA SER A 46 -13.85 10.84 -4.31
C SER A 46 -13.21 9.58 -3.71
N ILE A 47 -12.59 8.74 -4.55
CA ILE A 47 -11.93 7.51 -4.11
C ILE A 47 -10.73 7.86 -3.21
N ASN A 48 -9.87 8.79 -3.62
CA ASN A 48 -8.73 9.26 -2.83
C ASN A 48 -9.18 9.82 -1.48
N ASN A 49 -10.18 10.71 -1.46
CA ASN A 49 -10.72 11.24 -0.20
C ASN A 49 -11.26 10.13 0.73
N MET A 50 -11.82 9.06 0.17
CA MET A 50 -12.32 7.92 0.93
C MET A 50 -11.18 7.10 1.52
N GLU A 51 -10.19 6.74 0.70
CA GLU A 51 -9.01 5.97 1.13
C GLU A 51 -8.17 6.73 2.16
N GLN A 52 -7.94 8.04 1.97
CA GLN A 52 -7.24 8.88 2.96
C GLN A 52 -7.95 8.88 4.32
N ARG A 53 -9.29 9.00 4.32
CA ARG A 53 -10.08 8.93 5.57
C ARG A 53 -10.04 7.55 6.21
N PHE A 54 -10.03 6.49 5.41
CA PHE A 54 -9.88 5.14 5.94
C PHE A 54 -8.49 4.93 6.54
N GLU A 55 -7.44 5.36 5.86
CA GLU A 55 -6.07 5.30 6.31
C GLU A 55 -5.86 6.10 7.61
N GLU A 56 -6.34 7.35 7.66
CA GLU A 56 -6.27 8.20 8.85
C GLU A 56 -6.95 7.53 10.05
N ARG A 57 -8.16 7.00 9.86
CA ARG A 57 -8.86 6.29 10.94
C ARG A 57 -8.14 5.02 11.36
N PHE A 58 -7.57 4.29 10.40
CA PHE A 58 -6.84 3.06 10.69
C PHE A 58 -5.57 3.34 11.49
N ARG A 59 -4.78 4.34 11.12
CA ARG A 59 -3.59 4.72 11.89
C ARG A 59 -3.94 5.18 13.30
N LYS A 60 -5.05 5.90 13.44
CA LYS A 60 -5.51 6.39 14.74
C LYS A 60 -6.09 5.31 15.65
N ASN A 61 -6.84 4.35 15.11
CA ASN A 61 -7.68 3.45 15.91
C ASN A 61 -7.48 1.96 15.61
N ARG A 62 -6.63 1.61 14.64
CA ARG A 62 -6.47 0.26 14.07
C ARG A 62 -7.74 -0.36 13.49
N HIS A 63 -8.80 0.44 13.29
CA HIS A 63 -10.07 0.04 12.69
C HIS A 63 -10.73 1.16 11.88
N TYR A 64 -11.77 0.82 11.11
CA TYR A 64 -12.49 1.78 10.26
C TYR A 64 -13.80 2.31 10.86
N ALA A 65 -14.22 1.77 12.01
CA ALA A 65 -15.47 2.13 12.69
C ALA A 65 -15.58 3.64 12.95
N LYS A 66 -16.79 4.19 12.73
CA LYS A 66 -17.10 5.61 12.93
C LYS A 66 -17.67 5.91 14.32
N SER A 67 -18.18 4.90 15.01
CA SER A 67 -18.80 5.03 16.32
C SER A 67 -18.27 3.98 17.30
N PRO A 68 -18.36 4.20 18.62
CA PRO A 68 -17.99 3.20 19.62
C PRO A 68 -18.78 1.88 19.49
N ARG A 69 -20.04 1.95 19.02
CA ARG A 69 -20.88 0.77 18.77
C ARG A 69 -20.33 -0.05 17.61
N ASP A 70 -19.98 0.60 16.49
CA ASP A 70 -19.36 -0.06 15.34
C ASP A 70 -17.93 -0.52 15.65
N ALA A 71 -17.25 0.17 16.58
CA ALA A 71 -15.91 -0.20 17.02
C ALA A 71 -15.95 -1.49 17.83
N GLY A 72 -17.02 -1.73 18.61
CA GLY A 72 -17.18 -2.96 19.40
C GLY A 72 -17.04 -4.26 18.60
N THR A 73 -17.46 -4.27 17.34
CA THR A 73 -17.34 -5.41 16.42
C THR A 73 -16.02 -5.44 15.64
N GLN A 74 -15.25 -4.35 15.68
CA GLN A 74 -13.92 -4.20 15.07
C GLN A 74 -12.86 -3.92 16.14
N ARG A 75 -13.09 -4.31 17.40
CA ARG A 75 -12.18 -4.01 18.51
C ARG A 75 -10.96 -4.89 18.39
N PHE A 76 -9.99 -4.40 17.61
CA PHE A 76 -8.64 -4.90 17.62
C PHE A 76 -7.98 -4.44 18.91
N ALA A 77 -7.49 -5.39 19.71
CA ALA A 77 -6.58 -5.03 20.78
C ALA A 77 -5.27 -4.61 20.10
N GLU A 78 -4.93 -3.31 20.15
CA GLU A 78 -3.67 -2.77 19.63
C GLU A 78 -2.46 -3.60 20.12
N SER A 79 -2.53 -4.13 21.34
CA SER A 79 -1.54 -5.05 21.92
C SER A 79 -1.35 -6.36 21.15
N ARG A 80 -2.38 -6.88 20.46
CA ARG A 80 -2.29 -8.11 19.66
C ARG A 80 -1.58 -7.89 18.33
N THR A 81 -1.65 -6.68 17.79
CA THR A 81 -1.03 -6.32 16.52
C THR A 81 0.23 -5.47 16.66
N ALA A 82 0.68 -5.27 17.91
CA ALA A 82 1.93 -4.59 18.19
C ALA A 82 3.08 -5.32 17.48
N GLY A 83 3.83 -4.60 16.64
CA GLY A 83 4.90 -5.16 15.81
C GLY A 83 4.53 -5.39 14.35
N THR A 84 3.24 -5.38 13.98
CA THR A 84 2.85 -5.40 12.56
C THR A 84 3.05 -4.04 11.93
N GLU A 85 3.87 -3.99 10.89
CA GLU A 85 3.99 -2.83 10.01
C GLU A 85 2.95 -2.95 8.89
N TRP A 86 1.92 -2.12 8.93
CA TRP A 86 0.82 -2.20 7.99
C TRP A 86 1.23 -1.64 6.62
N ALA A 87 0.69 -2.21 5.55
CA ALA A 87 1.04 -1.82 4.18
C ALA A 87 0.94 -0.31 3.94
N GLY A 88 -0.11 0.33 4.47
CA GLY A 88 -0.28 1.77 4.29
C GLY A 88 0.79 2.61 5.00
N GLU A 89 1.25 2.18 6.17
CA GLU A 89 2.31 2.83 6.94
C GLU A 89 3.69 2.57 6.32
N ARG A 90 3.93 1.33 5.87
CA ARG A 90 5.16 0.90 5.18
C ARG A 90 5.38 1.65 3.87
N LEU A 91 4.32 1.85 3.10
CA LEU A 91 4.40 2.36 1.73
C LEU A 91 4.32 3.89 1.65
N ILE A 92 3.53 4.54 2.51
CA ILE A 92 3.25 5.97 2.41
C ILE A 92 3.31 6.59 3.81
N GLY A 93 4.30 7.44 4.07
CA GLY A 93 4.48 8.06 5.39
C GLY A 93 3.33 8.95 5.84
N GLU A 94 2.76 9.75 4.93
CA GLU A 94 1.73 10.75 5.25
C GLU A 94 0.35 10.37 4.69
N THR A 95 -0.70 10.52 5.50
CA THR A 95 -2.07 10.14 5.07
C THR A 95 -2.62 11.04 3.97
N SER A 96 -2.18 12.30 3.88
CA SER A 96 -2.53 13.20 2.78
C SER A 96 -1.98 12.73 1.43
N GLU A 97 -0.88 11.98 1.44
CA GLU A 97 -0.27 11.39 0.24
C GLU A 97 -0.91 10.06 -0.14
N PHE A 98 -1.88 9.56 0.62
CA PHE A 98 -2.54 8.27 0.40
C PHE A 98 -3.56 8.34 -0.75
N THR A 99 -3.08 8.53 -1.97
CA THR A 99 -3.87 8.47 -3.20
C THR A 99 -3.69 7.12 -3.90
N LEU A 100 -4.62 6.72 -4.76
CA LEU A 100 -4.49 5.47 -5.54
C LEU A 100 -3.23 5.46 -6.40
N GLU A 101 -2.89 6.60 -7.00
CA GLU A 101 -1.68 6.77 -7.80
C GLU A 101 -0.42 6.52 -6.96
N ASN A 102 -0.29 7.21 -5.82
CA ASN A 102 0.86 7.05 -4.93
C ASN A 102 0.94 5.65 -4.34
N LEU A 103 -0.21 5.03 -4.06
CA LEU A 103 -0.27 3.66 -3.55
C LEU A 103 0.27 2.65 -4.57
N ILE A 104 -0.13 2.76 -5.84
CA ILE A 104 0.40 1.91 -6.91
C ILE A 104 1.89 2.16 -7.11
N LYS A 105 2.31 3.44 -7.19
CA LYS A 105 3.74 3.80 -7.31
C LYS A 105 4.57 3.20 -6.17
N ALA A 106 4.07 3.28 -4.93
CA ALA A 106 4.76 2.72 -3.78
C ALA A 106 4.82 1.20 -3.80
N MET A 107 3.75 0.52 -4.19
CA MET A 107 3.75 -0.95 -4.34
C MET A 107 4.71 -1.41 -5.43
N VAL A 108 4.79 -0.67 -6.54
CA VAL A 108 5.76 -0.94 -7.61
C VAL A 108 7.17 -0.73 -7.09
N ALA A 109 7.44 0.42 -6.50
CA ALA A 109 8.77 0.75 -6.01
C ALA A 109 9.26 -0.23 -4.94
N TYR A 110 8.39 -0.61 -4.01
CA TYR A 110 8.67 -1.62 -2.99
C TYR A 110 9.12 -2.96 -3.60
N ASN A 111 8.42 -3.43 -4.64
CA ASN A 111 8.73 -4.69 -5.30
C ASN A 111 9.94 -4.59 -6.24
N VAL A 112 10.06 -3.52 -7.02
CA VAL A 112 11.17 -3.31 -7.96
C VAL A 112 12.49 -3.18 -7.19
N ASN A 113 12.53 -2.37 -6.13
CA ASN A 113 13.73 -2.22 -5.30
C ASN A 113 14.15 -3.53 -4.62
N ARG A 114 13.19 -4.41 -4.36
CA ARG A 114 13.43 -5.71 -3.72
C ARG A 114 13.90 -6.76 -4.72
N ALA A 115 13.19 -6.90 -5.84
CA ALA A 115 13.34 -8.01 -6.78
C ALA A 115 14.33 -7.70 -7.90
N VAL A 116 14.45 -6.43 -8.30
CA VAL A 116 15.28 -5.98 -9.44
C VAL A 116 15.94 -4.63 -9.13
N PRO A 117 16.77 -4.53 -8.08
CA PRO A 117 17.33 -3.25 -7.61
C PRO A 117 18.18 -2.51 -8.66
N GLU A 118 18.73 -3.23 -9.63
CA GLU A 118 19.53 -2.68 -10.74
C GLU A 118 18.68 -2.17 -11.91
N PHE A 119 17.35 -2.26 -11.83
CA PHE A 119 16.48 -1.84 -12.92
C PHE A 119 16.55 -0.32 -13.13
N GLY A 120 16.93 0.07 -14.34
CA GLY A 120 16.79 1.44 -14.83
C GLY A 120 15.84 1.53 -16.01
N GLY A 121 14.97 2.54 -16.02
CA GLY A 121 13.98 2.73 -17.09
C GLY A 121 12.68 3.38 -16.66
N ARG A 122 11.57 3.00 -17.30
CA ARG A 122 10.23 3.51 -17.04
C ARG A 122 9.23 2.36 -16.95
N ILE A 123 8.35 2.43 -15.96
CA ILE A 123 7.22 1.52 -15.78
C ILE A 123 5.95 2.35 -15.91
N GLU A 124 5.09 1.98 -16.85
CA GLU A 124 3.81 2.63 -17.09
C GLU A 124 2.70 1.64 -16.73
N ILE A 125 1.77 2.05 -15.87
CA ILE A 125 0.63 1.23 -15.45
C ILE A 125 -0.65 1.98 -15.78
N ASP A 126 -1.44 1.42 -16.70
CA ASP A 126 -2.80 1.90 -16.96
C ASP A 126 -3.82 1.04 -16.21
N ILE A 127 -4.62 1.63 -15.33
CA ILE A 127 -5.71 0.94 -14.66
C ILE A 127 -7.02 1.21 -15.40
N ALA A 128 -7.46 0.23 -16.17
CA ALA A 128 -8.70 0.30 -16.94
C ALA A 128 -9.95 0.14 -16.04
N ARG A 129 -9.93 -0.81 -15.11
CA ARG A 129 -11.08 -1.15 -14.26
C ARG A 129 -10.65 -1.62 -12.89
N LEU A 130 -11.38 -1.17 -11.87
CA LEU A 130 -11.22 -1.60 -10.49
C LEU A 130 -12.60 -1.92 -9.92
N GLN A 131 -12.75 -3.09 -9.31
CA GLN A 131 -13.99 -3.51 -8.67
C GLN A 131 -13.67 -4.11 -7.31
N LEU A 132 -14.34 -3.60 -6.27
CA LEU A 132 -14.38 -4.22 -4.95
C LEU A 132 -15.64 -5.06 -4.82
N SER A 133 -15.50 -6.22 -4.19
CA SER A 133 -16.64 -7.01 -3.78
C SER A 133 -17.41 -6.26 -2.68
N ASN A 134 -18.73 -6.24 -2.81
CA ASN A 134 -19.60 -5.82 -1.71
C ASN A 134 -20.25 -7.08 -1.13
N PRO A 135 -19.83 -7.58 0.04
CA PRO A 135 -20.32 -8.84 0.60
C PRO A 135 -21.77 -8.77 1.12
N SER A 136 -22.53 -7.69 0.87
CA SER A 136 -23.84 -7.47 1.51
C SER A 136 -24.97 -8.41 1.07
N VAL A 137 -24.74 -9.43 0.24
CA VAL A 137 -25.79 -10.38 -0.17
C VAL A 137 -25.23 -11.81 -0.18
N ALA A 138 -25.53 -12.55 0.89
CA ALA A 138 -25.13 -13.92 1.16
C ALA A 138 -25.73 -14.98 0.20
N PHE A 139 -26.04 -14.64 -1.05
CA PHE A 139 -26.74 -15.55 -1.97
C PHE A 139 -26.03 -15.79 -3.31
N LEU A 140 -24.91 -15.12 -3.59
CA LEU A 140 -24.07 -15.38 -4.78
C LEU A 140 -22.58 -15.34 -4.41
N GLU A 141 -21.98 -16.52 -4.23
CA GLU A 141 -20.63 -16.77 -3.70
C GLU A 141 -19.43 -16.37 -4.61
N SER A 142 -19.52 -15.43 -5.57
CA SER A 142 -18.35 -15.16 -6.43
C SER A 142 -18.19 -13.76 -7.06
N PHE A 143 -18.57 -12.68 -6.38
CA PHE A 143 -18.04 -11.36 -6.77
C PHE A 143 -16.69 -11.14 -6.11
N GLN A 144 -15.60 -11.64 -6.70
CA GLN A 144 -14.24 -11.37 -6.22
C GLN A 144 -13.84 -9.92 -6.52
N SER A 145 -13.10 -9.27 -5.61
CA SER A 145 -12.46 -7.99 -5.91
C SER A 145 -11.42 -8.21 -7.02
N TYR A 146 -11.34 -7.33 -8.01
CA TYR A 146 -10.38 -7.46 -9.11
C TYR A 146 -9.97 -6.11 -9.69
N ALA A 147 -8.82 -6.11 -10.35
CA ALA A 147 -8.36 -5.02 -11.19
C ALA A 147 -8.00 -5.52 -12.59
N VAL A 148 -8.22 -4.67 -13.58
CA VAL A 148 -7.82 -4.87 -14.98
C VAL A 148 -7.05 -3.64 -15.41
N GLY A 149 -5.94 -3.87 -16.10
CA GLY A 149 -5.07 -2.80 -16.58
C GLY A 149 -4.08 -3.30 -17.62
N HIS A 150 -3.10 -2.45 -17.90
CA HIS A 150 -1.98 -2.72 -18.80
C HIS A 150 -0.68 -2.28 -18.13
N ILE A 151 0.40 -3.00 -18.38
CA ILE A 151 1.73 -2.61 -17.91
C ILE A 151 2.71 -2.59 -19.07
N THR A 152 3.45 -1.50 -19.17
CA THR A 152 4.55 -1.32 -20.10
C THR A 152 5.83 -1.09 -19.31
N VAL A 153 6.88 -1.85 -19.62
CA VAL A 153 8.20 -1.71 -19.01
C VAL A 153 9.19 -1.39 -20.11
N THR A 154 9.82 -0.23 -19.99
CA THR A 154 10.80 0.28 -20.94
C THR A 154 12.16 0.38 -20.24
N ASN A 155 13.20 -0.19 -20.83
CA ASN A 155 14.57 -0.10 -20.30
C ASN A 155 15.14 1.32 -20.46
N ALA A 156 16.26 1.59 -19.79
CA ALA A 156 16.95 2.89 -19.88
C ALA A 156 17.37 3.29 -21.31
N ASP A 157 17.58 2.34 -22.22
CA ASP A 157 17.90 2.58 -23.63
C ASP A 157 16.67 2.89 -24.51
N GLY A 158 15.47 2.90 -23.92
CA GLY A 158 14.20 3.13 -24.61
C GLY A 158 13.59 1.89 -25.24
N SER A 159 14.22 0.71 -25.13
CA SER A 159 13.65 -0.54 -25.62
C SER A 159 12.50 -1.02 -24.72
N VAL A 160 11.40 -1.45 -25.32
CA VAL A 160 10.27 -2.05 -24.61
C VAL A 160 10.65 -3.48 -24.22
N ARG A 161 10.76 -3.72 -22.91
CA ARG A 161 11.02 -5.04 -22.33
C ARG A 161 9.75 -5.87 -22.23
N PHE A 162 8.65 -5.23 -21.84
CA PHE A 162 7.39 -5.90 -21.56
C PHE A 162 6.23 -4.97 -21.88
N ASP A 163 5.17 -5.51 -22.47
CA ASP A 163 3.96 -4.79 -22.81
C ASP A 163 2.78 -5.76 -22.88
N ASP A 164 1.94 -5.82 -21.85
CA ASP A 164 0.82 -6.76 -21.80
C ASP A 164 -0.32 -6.29 -20.89
N ALA A 165 -1.52 -6.80 -21.20
CA ALA A 165 -2.68 -6.65 -20.36
C ALA A 165 -2.59 -7.54 -19.11
N VAL A 166 -3.07 -7.00 -17.99
CA VAL A 166 -3.10 -7.68 -16.70
C VAL A 166 -4.53 -7.67 -16.16
N ARG A 167 -5.04 -8.85 -15.81
CA ARG A 167 -6.25 -9.02 -15.03
C ARG A 167 -5.91 -9.81 -13.79
N ALA A 168 -6.23 -9.25 -12.63
CA ALA A 168 -5.95 -9.87 -11.34
C ALA A 168 -7.21 -9.88 -10.49
N ASN A 169 -7.76 -11.07 -10.23
CA ASN A 169 -8.76 -11.27 -9.20
C ASN A 169 -8.01 -11.49 -7.88
N LEU A 170 -8.36 -10.72 -6.84
CA LEU A 170 -7.72 -10.82 -5.53
C LEU A 170 -7.78 -12.26 -5.02
N VAL A 171 -6.62 -12.86 -4.83
CA VAL A 171 -6.45 -14.11 -4.09
C VAL A 171 -6.04 -13.75 -2.68
N ILE A 172 -6.79 -14.24 -1.71
CA ILE A 172 -6.60 -13.90 -0.30
C ILE A 172 -5.58 -14.87 0.31
N ASP A 173 -4.34 -14.41 0.44
CA ASP A 173 -3.36 -15.03 1.32
C ASP A 173 -3.60 -14.53 2.75
N THR A 174 -3.67 -15.44 3.72
CA THR A 174 -3.99 -15.08 5.11
C THR A 174 -2.90 -15.55 6.06
N THR A 175 -2.71 -14.79 7.14
CA THR A 175 -1.87 -15.18 8.28
C THR A 175 -2.63 -15.00 9.57
N VAL A 176 -2.39 -15.88 10.54
CA VAL A 176 -2.87 -15.74 11.93
C VAL A 176 -1.80 -15.14 12.84
N ASN A 177 -0.60 -14.87 12.32
CA ASN A 177 0.41 -14.12 13.06
C ASN A 177 -0.04 -12.66 13.17
N SER A 178 -0.54 -12.27 14.33
CA SER A 178 -1.04 -10.92 14.56
C SER A 178 0.08 -9.88 14.69
N ALA A 179 1.32 -10.31 14.99
CA ALA A 179 2.54 -9.49 14.99
C ALA A 179 3.39 -9.86 13.76
N TYR A 180 2.81 -9.67 12.58
CA TYR A 180 3.40 -10.06 11.31
C TYR A 180 4.52 -9.07 10.92
N ASP A 181 5.72 -9.61 10.70
CA ASP A 181 6.96 -8.89 10.38
C ASP A 181 7.54 -9.28 9.00
N GLY A 182 6.78 -10.03 8.20
CA GLY A 182 7.22 -10.52 6.91
C GLY A 182 7.22 -9.46 5.79
N PRO A 183 7.69 -9.85 4.59
CA PRO A 183 7.86 -8.95 3.48
C PRO A 183 6.56 -8.61 2.75
N GLU A 184 5.54 -9.47 2.82
CA GLU A 184 4.24 -9.20 2.20
C GLU A 184 3.59 -7.94 2.79
N LEU A 185 2.73 -7.32 1.99
CA LEU A 185 2.05 -6.08 2.36
C LEU A 185 0.87 -6.42 3.27
N ALA A 186 1.01 -6.16 4.57
CA ALA A 186 0.01 -6.51 5.58
C ALA A 186 -1.24 -5.61 5.49
N PHE A 187 -2.40 -6.25 5.36
CA PHE A 187 -3.72 -5.63 5.40
C PHE A 187 -4.58 -6.31 6.46
N ILE A 188 -5.56 -5.59 7.01
CA ILE A 188 -6.41 -6.16 8.06
C ILE A 188 -7.55 -7.00 7.46
N GLU A 189 -8.11 -7.93 8.23
CA GLU A 189 -9.14 -8.89 7.80
C GLU A 189 -10.33 -8.26 7.03
N VAL A 190 -10.69 -7.03 7.36
CA VAL A 190 -11.84 -6.34 6.72
C VAL A 190 -11.47 -5.57 5.43
N ASP A 191 -10.18 -5.36 5.15
CA ASP A 191 -9.71 -4.57 4.01
C ASP A 191 -10.16 -5.09 2.65
N PRO A 192 -10.14 -6.40 2.35
CA PRO A 192 -10.55 -6.91 1.05
C PRO A 192 -11.96 -6.48 0.60
N SER A 193 -12.83 -6.12 1.55
CA SER A 193 -14.21 -5.68 1.32
C SER A 193 -14.42 -4.16 1.40
N LYS A 194 -13.47 -3.41 1.95
CA LYS A 194 -13.61 -1.99 2.26
C LYS A 194 -12.64 -1.09 1.52
N ARG A 195 -11.47 -1.62 1.15
CA ARG A 195 -10.34 -0.86 0.62
C ARG A 195 -9.87 -1.40 -0.71
N VAL A 196 -9.33 -0.51 -1.53
CA VAL A 196 -8.70 -0.89 -2.80
C VAL A 196 -7.32 -1.51 -2.62
N GLY A 197 -6.67 -1.23 -1.48
CA GLY A 197 -5.29 -1.62 -1.18
C GLY A 197 -4.94 -3.07 -1.49
N PRO A 198 -5.63 -4.08 -0.90
CA PRO A 198 -5.31 -5.48 -1.17
C PRO A 198 -5.43 -5.85 -2.65
N THR A 199 -6.47 -5.35 -3.32
CA THR A 199 -6.73 -5.63 -4.74
C THR A 199 -5.64 -5.04 -5.63
N LEU A 200 -5.20 -3.81 -5.34
CA LEU A 200 -4.13 -3.16 -6.08
C LEU A 200 -2.77 -3.80 -5.79
N ALA A 201 -2.49 -4.19 -4.55
CA ALA A 201 -1.27 -4.93 -4.20
C ALA A 201 -1.17 -6.24 -4.98
N TYR A 202 -2.28 -6.98 -5.08
CA TYR A 202 -2.32 -8.21 -5.84
C TYR A 202 -2.18 -7.97 -7.35
N PHE A 203 -2.81 -6.91 -7.88
CA PHE A 203 -2.63 -6.50 -9.27
C PHE A 203 -1.17 -6.18 -9.59
N VAL A 204 -0.51 -5.36 -8.76
CA VAL A 204 0.90 -4.99 -8.94
C VAL A 204 1.78 -6.23 -8.89
N LYS A 205 1.60 -7.12 -7.89
CA LYS A 205 2.30 -8.42 -7.84
C LYS A 205 2.20 -9.16 -9.18
N ARG A 206 0.96 -9.38 -9.67
CA ARG A 206 0.73 -10.12 -10.92
C ARG A 206 1.32 -9.42 -12.16
N ALA A 207 1.28 -8.09 -12.19
CA ALA A 207 1.86 -7.31 -13.28
C ALA A 207 3.40 -7.44 -13.31
N LEU A 208 4.05 -7.29 -12.15
CA LEU A 208 5.50 -7.39 -12.04
C LEU A 208 5.99 -8.84 -12.23
N GLU A 209 5.29 -9.84 -11.71
CA GLU A 209 5.61 -11.26 -11.93
C GLU A 209 5.61 -11.63 -13.43
N LYS A 210 4.73 -11.00 -14.22
CA LYS A 210 4.73 -11.16 -15.68
C LYS A 210 5.92 -10.47 -16.35
N ALA A 211 6.27 -9.27 -15.91
CA ALA A 211 7.38 -8.49 -16.46
C ALA A 211 8.76 -9.05 -16.08
N TRP A 212 8.86 -9.71 -14.92
CA TRP A 212 10.08 -10.31 -14.36
C TRP A 212 9.82 -11.73 -13.82
N PRO A 213 9.55 -12.71 -14.70
CA PRO A 213 9.22 -14.08 -14.27
C PRO A 213 10.35 -14.74 -13.47
N ASP A 214 11.61 -14.45 -13.80
CA ASP A 214 12.78 -14.99 -13.09
C ASP A 214 12.90 -14.49 -11.64
N HIS A 215 12.23 -13.37 -11.30
CA HIS A 215 12.20 -12.77 -9.97
C HIS A 215 10.82 -12.91 -9.28
N ALA A 216 9.93 -13.75 -9.79
CA ALA A 216 8.56 -13.86 -9.29
C ALA A 216 8.47 -14.19 -7.78
N ASN A 217 9.43 -14.95 -7.24
CA ASN A 217 9.48 -15.31 -5.82
C ASN A 217 9.93 -14.16 -4.90
N GLU A 218 10.53 -13.11 -5.46
CA GLU A 218 10.97 -11.92 -4.71
C GLU A 218 9.88 -10.84 -4.69
N ILE A 219 8.94 -10.92 -5.64
CA ILE A 219 7.79 -10.03 -5.78
C ILE A 219 6.68 -10.49 -4.84
N VAL A 220 6.25 -9.59 -3.97
CA VAL A 220 5.26 -9.87 -2.93
C VAL A 220 3.97 -9.12 -3.17
N GLY A 221 2.89 -9.68 -2.62
CA GLY A 221 1.53 -9.16 -2.73
C GLY A 221 0.95 -8.84 -1.36
N PRO A 222 -0.39 -8.79 -1.26
CA PRO A 222 -1.05 -8.60 0.02
C PRO A 222 -0.96 -9.86 0.88
N VAL A 223 -0.87 -9.67 2.19
CA VAL A 223 -1.20 -10.69 3.19
C VAL A 223 -2.28 -10.14 4.12
N ILE A 224 -3.31 -10.93 4.37
CA ILE A 224 -4.40 -10.55 5.25
C ILE A 224 -4.14 -11.10 6.65
N VAL A 225 -3.92 -10.19 7.60
CA VAL A 225 -3.76 -10.53 9.01
C VAL A 225 -5.12 -10.80 9.62
N ARG A 226 -5.40 -12.07 9.92
CA ARG A 226 -6.62 -12.53 10.59
C ARG A 226 -6.48 -12.33 12.08
N ILE A 227 -7.43 -11.58 12.64
CA ILE A 227 -7.42 -11.24 14.07
C ILE A 227 -8.58 -11.95 14.79
N SER A 228 -9.62 -12.31 14.06
CA SER A 228 -10.72 -13.15 14.55
C SER A 228 -10.23 -14.59 14.71
N GLY A 229 -10.32 -15.14 15.93
CA GLY A 229 -9.86 -16.51 16.22
C GLY A 229 -10.76 -17.59 15.57
N PRO A 230 -10.30 -18.85 15.45
CA PRO A 230 -11.06 -19.94 14.82
C PRO A 230 -12.40 -20.30 15.50
N ASN A 231 -12.76 -19.66 16.62
CA ASN A 231 -13.97 -19.94 17.41
C ASN A 231 -14.85 -18.71 17.68
N GLU A 232 -14.58 -17.55 17.08
CA GLU A 232 -15.51 -16.43 17.18
C GLU A 232 -16.65 -16.61 16.17
N ARG A 233 -17.82 -17.04 16.65
CA ARG A 233 -19.06 -16.98 15.87
C ARG A 233 -19.28 -15.52 15.46
N LEU A 234 -19.16 -15.26 14.17
CA LEU A 234 -19.70 -14.05 13.56
C LEU A 234 -21.21 -14.07 13.79
N ILE A 235 -21.68 -13.30 14.78
CA ILE A 235 -23.10 -12.99 14.93
C ILE A 235 -23.37 -11.90 13.90
N PHE A 236 -24.04 -12.28 12.81
CA PHE A 236 -24.64 -11.33 11.89
C PHE A 236 -26.02 -10.97 12.46
N ASP A 237 -26.14 -9.76 13.01
CA ASP A 237 -27.43 -9.12 13.26
C ASP A 237 -28.00 -8.52 11.96
#